data_AF-A0A8I0T981-F1
#
_entry.id   AF-A0A8I0T981-F1
#
_cell.length_a   1.000
_cell.length_b   1.000
_cell.length_c   1.000
_cell.angle_alpha   90.00
_cell.angle_beta   90.00
_cell.angle_gamma   90.00
#
_symmetry.space_group_name_H-M   'P 1'
#
loop_
_entity.id
_entity.type
_entity.pdbx_description
1 polymer ?
#
loop_
_entity_poly.entity_id
_entity_poly.type
_entity_poly.pdbx_seq_one_letter_code
_entity_poly.pdbx_strand_id
1 'polypeptide(L)'
;MKKRDLFAPHRVKDALKNSGVRLQEQQMQALCLYISGISKEQSLKMAGYRPGTRISTFDTPTMRAATKIVLDKFLQTDAAPAALRALYMIVNDDRGAAGVRVQAANSILDRAGFVAKKAGEGDGGLGDPNQDLSSMSADQLQAMIDKLDAALASKTLDVQPDDVQNSVPVSSQDLEIYE
;
A
#
# COMPACT_ATOMS: atom_id res chain seq x y z
N MET A 1 -31.22 -12.25 3.66
CA MET A 1 -30.42 -11.00 3.66
C MET A 1 -30.05 -10.66 2.23
N LYS A 2 -30.46 -9.50 1.68
CA LYS A 2 -30.00 -9.06 0.35
C LYS A 2 -28.49 -8.82 0.43
N LYS A 3 -27.69 -9.43 -0.44
CA LYS A 3 -26.25 -9.13 -0.53
C LYS A 3 -26.12 -7.64 -0.81
N ARG A 4 -25.51 -6.91 0.13
CA ARG A 4 -25.25 -5.48 -0.04
C ARG A 4 -24.26 -5.36 -1.19
N ASP A 5 -24.66 -4.77 -2.31
CA ASP A 5 -23.73 -4.52 -3.40
C ASP A 5 -22.78 -3.41 -2.96
N LEU A 6 -21.56 -3.82 -2.59
CA LEU A 6 -20.57 -2.93 -1.99
C LEU A 6 -20.04 -1.91 -3.00
N PHE A 7 -20.15 -2.21 -4.31
CA PHE A 7 -19.61 -1.41 -5.40
C PHE A 7 -20.67 -0.85 -6.35
N ALA A 8 -21.90 -0.70 -5.84
CA ALA A 8 -22.98 -0.09 -6.60
C ALA A 8 -22.61 1.34 -7.07
N PRO A 9 -23.03 1.78 -8.27
CA PRO A 9 -22.63 3.06 -8.86
C PRO A 9 -22.86 4.29 -7.97
N HIS A 10 -23.95 4.29 -7.19
CA HIS A 10 -24.24 5.38 -6.26
C HIS A 10 -23.19 5.49 -5.13
N ARG A 11 -22.69 4.37 -4.61
CA ARG A 11 -21.65 4.37 -3.55
C ARG A 11 -20.31 4.83 -4.10
N VAL A 12 -19.97 4.42 -5.32
CA VAL A 12 -18.76 4.87 -6.02
C VAL A 12 -18.84 6.38 -6.28
N LYS A 13 -19.99 6.87 -6.75
CA LYS A 13 -20.23 8.31 -6.91
C LYS A 13 -20.09 9.05 -5.58
N ASP A 14 -20.65 8.53 -4.50
CA ASP A 14 -20.52 9.10 -3.15
C ASP A 14 -19.08 9.06 -2.60
N ALA A 15 -18.26 8.10 -3.03
CA ALA A 15 -16.84 8.06 -2.72
C ALA A 15 -16.07 9.19 -3.41
N LEU A 16 -16.48 9.56 -4.62
CA LEU A 16 -15.81 10.56 -5.45
C LEU A 16 -16.31 12.00 -5.26
N LYS A 17 -17.49 12.21 -4.65
CA LYS A 17 -18.11 13.55 -4.49
C LYS A 17 -17.18 14.62 -3.91
N ASN A 18 -16.31 14.25 -2.96
CA ASN A 18 -15.45 15.21 -2.23
C ASN A 18 -13.98 15.18 -2.68
N SER A 19 -13.63 14.39 -3.70
CA SER A 19 -12.23 14.16 -4.07
C SER A 19 -11.74 15.00 -5.26
N GLY A 20 -12.62 15.81 -5.88
CA GLY A 20 -12.30 16.60 -7.07
C GLY A 20 -12.16 15.80 -8.36
N VAL A 21 -12.21 14.46 -8.29
CA VAL A 21 -12.11 13.57 -9.46
C VAL A 21 -13.50 13.37 -10.08
N ARG A 22 -13.64 13.72 -11.36
CA ARG A 22 -14.86 13.48 -12.14
C ARG A 22 -14.62 12.40 -13.19
N LEU A 23 -15.45 11.36 -13.15
CA LEU A 23 -15.47 10.30 -14.16
C LEU A 23 -16.69 10.47 -15.06
N GLN A 24 -16.54 10.13 -16.34
CA GLN A 24 -17.67 9.93 -17.24
C GLN A 24 -18.48 8.70 -16.84
N GLU A 25 -19.75 8.62 -17.22
CA GLU A 25 -20.63 7.50 -16.87
C GLU A 25 -20.05 6.13 -17.28
N GLN A 26 -19.50 6.04 -18.50
CA GLN A 26 -18.84 4.82 -19.00
C GLN A 26 -17.60 4.44 -18.17
N GLN A 27 -16.81 5.44 -17.76
CA GLN A 27 -15.64 5.23 -16.91
C GLN A 27 -16.04 4.75 -15.51
N MET A 28 -17.11 5.32 -14.95
CA MET A 28 -17.65 4.92 -13.67
C MET A 28 -18.18 3.48 -13.72
N GLN A 29 -18.90 3.12 -14.78
CA GLN A 29 -19.39 1.74 -14.97
C GLN A 29 -18.24 0.74 -15.09
N ALA A 30 -17.21 1.07 -15.88
CA ALA A 30 -16.01 0.24 -16.01
C ALA A 30 -15.28 0.09 -14.67
N LEU A 31 -15.19 1.15 -13.88
CA LEU A 31 -14.58 1.13 -12.56
C LEU A 31 -15.38 0.26 -11.57
N CYS A 32 -16.71 0.36 -11.54
CA CYS A 32 -17.55 -0.46 -10.66
C CYS A 32 -17.38 -1.96 -10.96
N LEU A 33 -17.35 -2.32 -12.25
CA LEU A 33 -17.12 -3.69 -12.71
C LEU A 33 -15.71 -4.18 -12.41
N TYR A 34 -14.70 -3.32 -12.55
CA TYR A 34 -13.32 -3.68 -12.24
C TYR A 34 -13.14 -3.97 -10.74
N ILE A 35 -13.66 -3.10 -9.87
CA ILE A 35 -13.54 -3.28 -8.42
C ILE A 35 -14.35 -4.48 -7.92
N SER A 36 -15.43 -4.87 -8.60
CA SER A 36 -16.17 -6.09 -8.28
C SER A 36 -15.46 -7.39 -8.67
N GLY A 37 -14.28 -7.30 -9.31
CA GLY A 37 -13.42 -8.45 -9.62
C GLY A 37 -13.35 -8.84 -11.10
N ILE A 38 -13.97 -8.06 -12.00
CA ILE A 38 -13.90 -8.31 -13.44
C ILE A 38 -12.57 -7.75 -14.00
N SER A 39 -11.96 -8.45 -14.96
CA SER A 39 -10.71 -7.98 -15.57
C SER A 39 -10.87 -6.62 -16.27
N LYS A 40 -9.79 -5.85 -16.40
CA LYS A 40 -9.81 -4.51 -17.03
C LYS A 40 -10.41 -4.52 -18.44
N GLU A 41 -10.09 -5.54 -19.24
CA GLU A 41 -10.62 -5.67 -20.60
C GLU A 41 -12.12 -5.96 -20.62
N GLN A 42 -12.55 -6.90 -19.76
CA GLN A 42 -13.95 -7.28 -19.68
C GLN A 42 -14.81 -6.15 -19.09
N SER A 43 -14.31 -5.42 -18.12
CA SER A 43 -15.01 -4.29 -17.51
C SER A 43 -15.23 -3.15 -18.51
N LEU A 44 -14.23 -2.85 -19.35
CA LEU A 44 -14.38 -1.89 -20.46
C LEU A 44 -15.41 -2.38 -21.48
N LYS A 45 -15.33 -3.65 -21.90
CA LYS A 45 -16.29 -4.23 -22.84
C LYS A 45 -17.73 -4.15 -22.31
N MET A 46 -17.94 -4.49 -21.05
CA MET A 46 -19.25 -4.47 -20.38
C MET A 46 -19.75 -3.04 -20.10
N ALA A 47 -18.85 -2.08 -19.96
CA ALA A 47 -19.18 -0.66 -19.85
C ALA A 47 -19.51 0.00 -21.21
N GLY A 48 -19.48 -0.77 -22.32
CA GLY A 48 -19.85 -0.30 -23.65
C GLY A 48 -18.71 0.31 -24.46
N TYR A 49 -17.45 0.10 -24.05
CA TYR A 49 -16.30 0.48 -24.87
C TYR A 49 -16.19 -0.43 -26.11
N ARG A 50 -15.67 0.13 -27.20
CA ARG A 50 -15.46 -0.63 -28.45
C ARG A 50 -14.47 -1.79 -28.19
N PRO A 51 -14.69 -2.98 -28.76
CA PRO A 51 -13.71 -4.05 -28.72
C PRO A 51 -12.39 -3.55 -29.35
N GLY A 52 -11.27 -3.78 -28.66
CA GLY A 52 -9.95 -3.21 -29.03
C GLY A 52 -9.62 -1.87 -28.37
N THR A 53 -10.51 -1.34 -27.51
CA THR A 53 -10.14 -0.21 -26.63
C THR A 53 -8.99 -0.64 -25.72
N ARG A 54 -7.93 0.17 -25.70
CA ARG A 54 -6.73 -0.14 -24.92
C ARG A 54 -7.05 -0.10 -23.43
N ILE A 55 -6.48 -1.06 -22.69
CA ILE A 55 -6.45 -1.10 -21.22
C ILE A 55 -5.91 0.22 -20.63
N SER A 56 -5.18 1.00 -21.43
CA SER A 56 -4.66 2.32 -21.09
C SER A 56 -5.70 3.32 -20.56
N THR A 57 -7.01 3.09 -20.76
CA THR A 57 -8.04 3.88 -20.08
C THR A 57 -7.90 3.81 -18.55
N PHE A 58 -7.53 2.66 -18.00
CA PHE A 58 -7.24 2.50 -16.56
C PHE A 58 -5.94 3.16 -16.12
N ASP A 59 -5.02 3.42 -17.06
CA ASP A 59 -3.74 4.07 -16.77
C ASP A 59 -3.84 5.60 -16.79
N THR A 60 -5.00 6.15 -17.17
CA THR A 60 -5.25 7.60 -17.07
C THR A 60 -5.15 8.07 -15.61
N PRO A 61 -4.57 9.25 -15.33
CA PRO A 61 -4.44 9.76 -13.97
C PRO A 61 -5.78 9.87 -13.23
N THR A 62 -6.84 10.24 -13.95
CA THR A 62 -8.20 10.34 -13.42
C THR A 62 -8.75 8.98 -12.98
N MET A 63 -8.62 7.94 -13.80
CA MET A 63 -9.07 6.60 -13.46
C MET A 63 -8.24 5.99 -12.32
N ARG A 64 -6.92 6.19 -12.32
CA ARG A 64 -6.04 5.74 -11.22
C ARG A 64 -6.39 6.41 -9.90
N ALA A 65 -6.56 7.73 -9.90
CA ALA A 65 -6.97 8.48 -8.72
C ALA A 65 -8.34 8.00 -8.20
N ALA A 66 -9.33 7.87 -9.09
CA ALA A 66 -10.64 7.37 -8.72
C ALA A 66 -10.60 5.95 -8.14
N THR A 67 -9.84 5.06 -8.76
CA THR A 67 -9.66 3.68 -8.27
C THR A 67 -9.09 3.68 -6.85
N LYS A 68 -8.04 4.47 -6.62
CA LYS A 68 -7.42 4.60 -5.29
C LYS A 68 -8.43 5.11 -4.26
N ILE A 69 -9.11 6.22 -4.54
CA ILE A 69 -10.08 6.84 -3.62
C ILE A 69 -11.21 5.87 -3.24
N VAL A 70 -11.75 5.15 -4.24
CA VAL A 70 -12.86 4.22 -4.02
C VAL A 70 -12.38 3.01 -3.21
N LEU A 71 -11.20 2.46 -3.51
CA LEU A 71 -10.62 1.35 -2.76
C LEU A 71 -10.27 1.76 -1.32
N ASP A 72 -9.64 2.91 -1.12
CA ASP A 72 -9.27 3.40 0.20
C ASP A 72 -10.52 3.57 1.09
N LYS A 73 -11.57 4.18 0.54
CA LYS A 73 -12.84 4.35 1.26
C LYS A 73 -13.48 3.00 1.59
N PHE A 74 -13.53 2.09 0.62
CA PHE A 74 -14.07 0.74 0.83
C PHE A 74 -13.30 -0.05 1.89
N LEU A 75 -11.97 0.00 1.83
CA LEU A 75 -11.10 -0.65 2.80
C LEU A 75 -11.35 -0.12 4.20
N GLN A 76 -11.46 1.19 4.36
CA GLN A 76 -11.70 1.83 5.65
C GLN A 76 -13.11 1.55 6.20
N THR A 77 -14.15 1.64 5.37
CA THR A 77 -15.55 1.59 5.85
C THR A 77 -16.10 0.19 6.00
N ASP A 78 -15.73 -0.74 5.12
CA ASP A 78 -16.35 -2.06 5.04
C ASP A 78 -15.33 -3.19 5.29
N ALA A 79 -14.20 -3.20 4.57
CA ALA A 79 -13.29 -4.35 4.59
C ALA A 79 -12.49 -4.46 5.91
N ALA A 80 -11.95 -3.36 6.44
CA ALA A 80 -11.14 -3.38 7.66
C ALA A 80 -11.95 -3.82 8.89
N PRO A 81 -13.18 -3.31 9.15
CA PRO A 81 -14.00 -3.81 10.24
C PRO A 81 -14.37 -5.30 10.09
N ALA A 82 -14.67 -5.74 8.87
CA ALA A 82 -14.97 -7.16 8.60
C ALA A 82 -13.75 -8.06 8.85
N ALA A 83 -12.57 -7.63 8.41
CA ALA A 83 -11.31 -8.34 8.64
C ALA A 83 -10.98 -8.41 10.14
N LEU A 84 -11.14 -7.32 10.89
CA LEU A 84 -10.93 -7.30 12.34
C LEU A 84 -11.85 -8.30 13.06
N ARG A 85 -13.13 -8.34 12.67
CA ARG A 85 -14.10 -9.31 13.21
C ARG A 85 -13.70 -10.76 12.89
N ALA A 86 -13.25 -11.02 11.67
CA ALA A 86 -12.79 -12.35 11.27
C ALA A 86 -11.55 -12.79 12.08
N LEU A 87 -10.57 -11.91 12.25
CA LEU A 87 -9.39 -12.17 13.09
C LEU A 87 -9.78 -12.48 14.54
N TYR A 88 -10.69 -11.68 15.11
CA TYR A 88 -11.18 -11.92 16.47
C TYR A 88 -11.88 -13.27 16.61
N MET A 89 -12.66 -13.69 15.62
CA MET A 89 -13.29 -15.02 15.61
C MET A 89 -12.25 -16.14 15.53
N ILE A 90 -11.19 -15.98 14.72
CA ILE A 90 -10.11 -16.97 14.60
C ILE A 90 -9.36 -17.12 15.93
N VAL A 91 -9.08 -16.01 16.64
CA VAL A 91 -8.39 -16.05 17.93
C VAL A 91 -9.17 -16.85 18.97
N ASN A 92 -10.49 -16.74 18.97
CA ASN A 92 -11.38 -17.42 19.92
C ASN A 92 -11.88 -18.80 19.44
N ASP A 93 -11.38 -19.30 18.30
CA ASP A 93 -11.76 -20.62 17.81
C ASP A 93 -10.90 -21.72 18.46
N ASP A 94 -11.46 -22.40 19.46
CA ASP A 94 -10.77 -23.49 20.16
C ASP A 94 -10.43 -24.69 19.26
N ARG A 95 -11.13 -24.84 18.13
CA ARG A 95 -10.93 -25.92 17.16
C ARG A 95 -9.88 -25.58 16.10
N GLY A 96 -9.50 -24.30 15.99
CA GLY A 96 -8.51 -23.83 15.03
C GLY A 96 -7.08 -24.26 15.36
N ALA A 97 -6.25 -24.41 14.33
CA ALA A 97 -4.83 -24.71 14.50
C ALA A 97 -4.13 -23.63 15.33
N ALA A 98 -3.38 -24.02 16.37
CA ALA A 98 -2.76 -23.10 17.31
C ALA A 98 -1.91 -22.00 16.63
N GLY A 99 -1.15 -22.36 15.58
CA GLY A 99 -0.33 -21.39 14.82
C GLY A 99 -1.15 -20.31 14.13
N VAL A 100 -2.31 -20.65 13.57
CA VAL A 100 -3.21 -19.68 12.90
C VAL A 100 -3.80 -18.71 13.92
N ARG A 101 -4.12 -19.19 15.13
CA ARG A 101 -4.61 -18.34 16.23
C ARG A 101 -3.56 -17.36 16.71
N VAL A 102 -2.31 -17.82 16.86
CA VAL A 102 -1.17 -16.96 17.22
C VAL A 102 -0.93 -15.90 16.14
N GLN A 103 -0.95 -16.27 14.86
CA GLN A 103 -0.82 -15.31 13.76
C GLN A 103 -1.94 -14.26 13.74
N ALA A 104 -3.18 -14.68 13.98
CA ALA A 104 -4.32 -13.77 14.07
C ALA A 104 -4.22 -12.83 15.28
N ALA A 105 -3.80 -13.35 16.43
CA ALA A 105 -3.58 -12.55 17.64
C ALA A 105 -2.47 -11.52 17.45
N ASN A 106 -1.31 -11.92 16.92
CA ASN A 106 -0.20 -11.01 16.60
C ASN A 106 -0.66 -9.93 15.61
N SER A 107 -1.41 -10.30 14.57
CA SER A 107 -1.97 -9.36 13.59
C SER A 107 -2.88 -8.29 14.21
N ILE A 108 -3.58 -8.60 15.30
CA ILE A 108 -4.40 -7.64 16.06
C ILE A 108 -3.50 -6.76 16.93
N LEU A 109 -2.56 -7.36 17.66
CA LEU A 109 -1.65 -6.63 18.56
C LEU A 109 -0.76 -5.64 17.80
N ASP A 110 -0.20 -6.04 16.66
CA ASP A 110 0.64 -5.20 15.80
C ASP A 110 -0.15 -3.96 15.31
N ARG A 111 -1.42 -4.15 14.92
CA ARG A 111 -2.30 -3.05 14.48
C ARG A 111 -2.72 -2.13 15.63
N ALA A 112 -2.78 -2.65 16.85
CA ALA A 112 -3.05 -1.88 18.04
C ALA A 112 -1.79 -1.18 18.61
N GLY A 113 -0.62 -1.39 18.01
CA GLY A 113 0.64 -0.79 18.44
C GLY A 113 1.31 -1.52 19.61
N PHE A 114 0.84 -2.71 19.98
CA PHE A 114 1.47 -3.57 20.99
C PHE A 114 2.62 -4.37 20.36
N VAL A 115 3.59 -3.68 19.77
CA VAL A 115 4.78 -4.30 19.20
C VAL A 115 5.79 -4.52 20.32
N ALA A 116 6.39 -5.72 20.36
CA ALA A 116 7.47 -5.99 21.29
C ALA A 116 8.63 -5.00 21.02
N LYS A 117 9.09 -4.28 22.06
CA LYS A 117 10.29 -3.44 21.98
C LYS A 117 11.42 -4.28 21.40
N LYS A 118 12.12 -3.77 20.38
CA LYS A 118 13.26 -4.49 19.80
C LYS A 118 14.24 -4.80 20.93
N ALA A 119 14.71 -6.05 21.00
CA ALA A 119 15.74 -6.46 21.95
C ALA A 119 17.07 -5.72 21.63
N GLY A 120 17.19 -4.50 22.17
CA GLY A 120 18.21 -3.51 21.82
C GLY A 120 17.78 -2.08 22.16
N GLU A 121 16.47 -1.81 22.15
CA GLU A 121 15.87 -0.65 22.83
C GLU A 121 15.58 -1.05 24.28
N GLY A 122 16.66 -1.44 24.97
CA GLY A 122 16.65 -1.53 26.42
C GLY A 122 16.32 -0.15 26.99
N ASP A 123 15.62 -0.18 28.12
CA ASP A 123 15.22 0.90 29.01
C ASP A 123 16.44 1.70 29.54
N GLY A 124 17.15 2.32 28.61
CA GLY A 124 18.50 2.83 28.77
C GLY A 124 18.70 4.11 27.97
N GLY A 125 18.10 5.19 28.45
CA GLY A 125 18.79 6.48 28.43
C GLY A 125 18.16 7.65 27.69
N LEU A 126 17.06 7.49 26.95
CA LEU A 126 16.42 8.62 26.28
C LEU A 126 14.90 8.48 26.37
N GLY A 127 14.24 9.60 26.65
CA GLY A 127 12.85 9.71 27.08
C GLY A 127 11.84 8.91 26.27
N ASP A 128 10.67 8.72 26.90
CA ASP A 128 9.49 8.09 26.31
C ASP A 128 9.36 8.47 24.82
N PRO A 129 9.23 7.52 23.88
CA PRO A 129 8.98 7.84 22.47
C PRO A 129 7.69 8.66 22.24
N ASN A 130 6.86 8.82 23.28
CA ASN A 130 5.71 9.72 23.33
C ASN A 130 5.98 11.07 24.04
N GLN A 131 7.22 11.35 24.44
CA GLN A 131 7.59 12.62 25.05
C GLN A 131 7.62 13.70 23.98
N ASP A 132 6.71 14.66 24.13
CA ASP A 132 6.55 15.77 23.20
C ASP A 132 7.85 16.59 23.14
N LEU A 133 8.36 16.86 21.93
CA LEU A 133 9.65 17.57 21.74
C LEU A 133 9.66 18.94 22.42
N SER A 134 8.49 19.55 22.58
CA SER A 134 8.28 20.82 23.29
C SER A 134 8.47 20.73 24.80
N SER A 135 8.56 19.53 25.37
CA SER A 135 8.75 19.28 26.81
C SER A 135 10.19 18.94 27.19
N MET A 136 11.09 18.83 26.20
CA MET A 136 12.49 18.51 26.42
C MET A 136 13.30 19.76 26.76
N SER A 137 14.32 19.63 27.61
CA SER A 137 15.26 20.73 27.84
C SER A 137 16.17 20.94 26.63
N ALA A 138 16.77 22.13 26.51
CA ALA A 138 17.69 22.45 25.41
C ALA A 138 18.86 21.45 25.32
N ASP A 139 19.39 21.01 26.45
CA ASP A 139 20.49 20.04 26.52
C ASP A 139 20.07 18.65 26.00
N GLN A 140 18.83 18.24 26.29
CA GLN A 140 18.29 16.96 25.82
C GLN A 140 18.03 16.97 24.31
N LEU A 141 17.56 18.12 23.78
CA LEU A 141 17.38 18.31 22.34
C LEU A 141 18.74 18.29 21.62
N GLN A 142 19.77 18.93 22.19
CA GLN A 142 21.11 18.92 21.62
C GLN A 142 21.70 17.51 21.57
N ALA A 143 21.58 16.74 22.65
CA ALA A 143 22.03 15.35 22.68
C ALA A 143 21.31 14.46 21.65
N MET A 144 20.04 14.77 21.36
CA MET A 144 19.27 14.05 20.33
C MET A 144 19.73 14.40 18.92
N ILE A 145 20.05 15.68 18.66
CA ILE A 145 20.62 16.16 17.38
C ILE A 145 21.96 15.46 17.13
N ASP A 146 22.88 15.49 18.09
CA ASP A 146 24.21 14.90 17.94
C ASP A 146 24.14 13.39 17.62
N LYS A 147 23.16 12.69 18.22
CA LYS A 147 22.90 11.28 17.96
C LYS A 147 22.34 11.02 16.55
N LEU A 148 21.44 11.88 16.08
CA LEU A 148 20.87 11.78 14.75
C LEU A 148 21.91 12.10 13.67
N ASP A 149 22.78 13.07 13.92
CA ASP A 149 23.90 13.41 13.04
C ASP A 149 24.91 12.25 12.95
N ALA A 150 25.22 11.60 14.08
CA ALA A 150 26.05 10.38 14.07
C ALA A 150 25.37 9.22 13.29
N ALA A 151 24.05 9.08 13.42
CA ALA A 151 23.27 8.08 12.68
C ALA A 151 23.18 8.39 11.17
N LEU A 152 23.17 9.67 10.77
CA LEU A 152 23.24 10.09 9.37
C LEU A 152 24.65 9.87 8.80
N ALA A 153 25.68 10.26 9.53
CA ALA A 153 27.08 10.09 9.13
C ALA A 153 27.44 8.61 8.91
N SER A 154 26.91 7.70 9.73
CA SER A 154 27.08 6.25 9.56
C SER A 154 26.27 5.65 8.40
N LYS A 155 25.28 6.35 7.86
CA LYS A 155 24.44 5.91 6.74
C LYS A 155 24.88 6.46 5.38
N THR A 156 25.78 7.43 5.35
CA THR A 156 26.38 7.92 4.10
C THR A 156 27.31 6.86 3.51
N LEU A 157 26.82 6.18 2.46
CA LEU A 157 27.63 5.34 1.58
C LEU A 157 28.56 6.23 0.75
N ASP A 158 29.86 5.92 0.78
CA ASP A 158 30.87 6.53 -0.10
C ASP A 158 30.62 6.05 -1.54
N VAL A 159 29.98 6.88 -2.36
CA VAL A 159 29.84 6.65 -3.80
C VAL A 159 31.03 7.34 -4.47
N GLN A 160 32.13 6.62 -4.61
CA GLN A 160 33.17 7.03 -5.56
C GLN A 160 32.62 6.93 -6.99
N PRO A 161 32.86 7.92 -7.86
CA PRO A 161 32.51 7.79 -9.26
C PRO A 161 33.42 6.71 -9.87
N ASP A 162 32.82 5.60 -10.31
CA ASP A 162 33.53 4.58 -11.08
C ASP A 162 34.19 5.23 -12.30
N ASP A 163 35.52 5.19 -12.34
CA ASP A 163 36.29 5.54 -13.51
C ASP A 163 35.84 4.69 -14.70
N VAL A 164 35.42 5.39 -15.76
CA VAL A 164 34.96 4.83 -17.02
C VAL A 164 36.14 4.12 -17.70
N GLN A 165 36.34 2.82 -17.46
CA GLN A 165 37.29 2.01 -18.20
C GLN A 165 36.61 1.19 -19.31
N ASN A 166 36.64 1.81 -20.49
CA ASN A 166 36.75 1.27 -21.83
C ASN A 166 36.68 -0.26 -22.08
N SER A 167 35.83 -0.57 -23.07
CA SER A 167 36.02 -1.51 -24.18
C SER A 167 36.03 -3.02 -23.92
N VAL A 168 34.89 -3.66 -24.20
CA VAL A 168 34.86 -5.01 -24.77
C VAL A 168 34.26 -4.87 -26.19
N PRO A 169 34.97 -5.25 -27.27
CA PRO A 169 34.39 -5.23 -28.60
C PRO A 169 33.34 -6.34 -28.70
N VAL A 170 32.13 -5.98 -29.09
CA VAL A 170 31.07 -6.94 -29.43
C VAL A 170 31.54 -7.72 -30.66
N SER A 171 31.75 -9.03 -30.51
CA SER A 171 32.08 -9.94 -31.60
C SER A 171 30.85 -10.16 -32.48
N SER A 172 30.94 -9.76 -33.74
CA SER A 172 29.91 -9.84 -34.78
C SER A 172 29.83 -11.26 -35.39
N GLN A 173 29.44 -12.28 -34.63
CA GLN A 173 29.38 -13.66 -35.15
C GLN A 173 28.03 -14.38 -35.09
N ASP A 174 26.93 -13.71 -34.78
CA ASP A 174 25.59 -14.31 -34.90
C ASP A 174 24.82 -13.73 -36.12
N LEU A 175 25.32 -14.04 -37.32
CA LEU A 175 24.59 -13.94 -38.58
C LEU A 175 24.65 -15.30 -39.30
N GLU A 176 23.93 -16.28 -38.80
CA GLU A 176 23.48 -17.46 -39.56
C GLU A 176 21.96 -17.27 -39.75
N ILE A 177 21.52 -16.71 -40.89
CA ILE A 177 21.14 -17.47 -42.10
C ILE A 177 20.33 -18.71 -41.73
N TYR A 178 18.99 -18.58 -41.79
CA TYR A 178 18.12 -19.71 -42.09
C TYR A 178 17.51 -19.44 -43.46
N GLU A 179 17.77 -20.39 -44.37
CA GLU A 179 17.18 -20.53 -45.70
C GLU A 179 15.65 -20.66 -45.66
#